data_AF-A0A653MJP4-F1
#
_entry.id   AF-A0A653MJP4-F1
#
_cell.length_a   1.000
_cell.length_b   1.000
_cell.length_c   1.000
_cell.angle_alpha   90.00
_cell.angle_beta   90.00
_cell.angle_gamma   90.00
#
_symmetry.space_group_name_H-M   'P 1'
#
loop_
_entity.id
_entity.type
_entity.pdbx_description
1 polymer ?
#
loop_
_entity_poly.entity_id
_entity_poly.type
_entity_poly.pdbx_seq_one_letter_code
_entity_poly.pdbx_strand_id
1 'polypeptide(L)'
;MLTNVASKSEIKSELEKYQFHAEIHLSENPEEVVLWAQEALVYLGRTAKLIADSQYHKDRKMRSELTDQIKTITAFAPSTANKFVDSLMEEENYLLKWAERQNAAFARQIDFARTIISKAKEELKYTHTTTNG
;
A
#
# COMPACT_ATOMS: atom_id res chain seq x y z
N MET A 1 4.78 15.43 19.94
CA MET A 1 5.08 14.29 19.04
C MET A 1 3.79 13.51 18.86
N LEU A 2 3.45 13.07 17.64
CA LEU A 2 2.34 12.12 17.47
C LEU A 2 2.69 10.83 18.24
N THR A 3 1.74 10.32 19.03
CA THR A 3 1.97 9.21 19.98
C THR A 3 1.77 7.83 19.36
N ASN A 4 1.37 7.73 18.09
CA ASN A 4 1.03 6.45 17.44
C ASN A 4 1.51 6.40 15.98
N VAL A 5 2.78 6.74 15.77
CA VAL A 5 3.47 6.60 14.47
C VAL A 5 4.40 5.40 14.57
N ALA A 6 4.21 4.40 13.71
CA ALA A 6 5.11 3.25 13.63
C ALA A 6 6.53 3.71 13.27
N SER A 7 7.55 3.12 13.89
CA SER A 7 8.95 3.34 13.53
C SER A 7 9.24 2.83 12.11
N LYS A 8 10.33 3.31 11.50
CA LYS A 8 10.77 2.85 10.17
C LYS A 8 10.99 1.34 10.10
N SER A 9 11.53 0.75 11.16
CA SER A 9 11.73 -0.69 11.28
C SER A 9 10.41 -1.46 11.38
N GLU A 10 9.42 -0.93 12.10
CA GLU A 10 8.09 -1.56 12.19
C GLU A 10 7.36 -1.46 10.84
N ILE A 11 7.41 -0.30 10.17
CA ILE A 11 6.87 -0.14 8.82
C ILE A 11 7.47 -1.18 7.88
N LYS A 12 8.80 -1.31 7.84
CA LYS A 12 9.49 -2.27 6.99
C LYS A 12 9.04 -3.71 7.28
N SER A 13 9.04 -4.11 8.55
CA SER A 13 8.65 -5.46 8.97
C SER A 13 7.21 -5.80 8.58
N GLU A 14 6.29 -4.84 8.74
CA GLU A 14 4.90 -5.03 8.33
C GLU A 14 4.73 -5.11 6.80
N LEU A 15 5.42 -4.25 6.04
CA LEU A 15 5.40 -4.31 4.57
C LEU A 15 5.97 -5.64 4.06
N GLU A 16 7.03 -6.17 4.67
CA GLU A 16 7.57 -7.50 4.34
C GLU A 16 6.53 -8.60 4.57
N LYS A 17 5.80 -8.55 5.68
CA LYS A 17 4.72 -9.49 5.98
C LYS A 17 3.59 -9.42 4.96
N TYR A 18 3.21 -8.22 4.52
CA TYR A 18 2.10 -8.04 3.58
C TYR A 18 2.47 -8.31 2.13
N GLN A 19 3.75 -8.20 1.77
CA GLN A 19 4.25 -8.47 0.42
C GLN A 19 3.88 -9.88 -0.02
N PHE A 20 4.07 -10.86 0.86
CA PHE A 20 3.74 -12.26 0.58
C PHE A 20 2.25 -12.41 0.19
N HIS A 21 1.34 -11.75 0.90
CA HIS A 21 -0.09 -11.86 0.62
C HIS A 21 -0.47 -11.21 -0.73
N ALA A 22 0.23 -10.14 -1.12
CA ALA A 22 0.02 -9.48 -2.40
C ALA A 22 0.51 -10.32 -3.61
N GLU A 23 1.35 -11.33 -3.40
CA GLU A 23 1.91 -12.17 -4.45
C GLU A 23 1.17 -13.50 -4.66
N ILE A 24 0.10 -13.76 -3.90
CA ILE A 24 -0.68 -14.99 -3.97
C ILE A 24 -1.64 -14.95 -5.18
N HIS A 25 -1.78 -16.11 -5.85
CA HIS A 25 -2.80 -16.33 -6.87
C HIS A 25 -4.18 -16.55 -6.22
N LEU A 26 -5.19 -15.78 -6.65
CA LEU A 26 -6.56 -15.99 -6.19
C LEU A 26 -7.11 -17.34 -6.69
N SER A 27 -7.82 -18.04 -5.80
CA SER A 27 -8.51 -19.30 -6.10
C SER A 27 -9.66 -19.10 -7.10
N GLU A 28 -10.03 -20.18 -7.80
CA GLU A 28 -11.25 -20.22 -8.60
C GLU A 28 -12.50 -20.52 -7.75
N ASN A 29 -12.31 -21.00 -6.51
CA ASN A 29 -13.40 -21.24 -5.56
C ASN A 29 -13.91 -19.91 -4.98
N PRO A 30 -15.17 -19.52 -5.21
CA PRO A 30 -15.72 -18.26 -4.73
C PRO A 30 -15.68 -18.09 -3.21
N GLU A 31 -15.81 -19.17 -2.43
CA GLU A 31 -15.78 -19.12 -0.96
C GLU A 31 -14.38 -18.78 -0.44
N GLU A 32 -13.34 -19.38 -1.04
CA GLU A 32 -11.94 -19.06 -0.72
C GLU A 32 -11.59 -17.63 -1.12
N VAL A 33 -12.13 -17.14 -2.24
CA VAL A 33 -11.95 -15.75 -2.68
C VAL A 33 -12.58 -14.76 -1.71
N VAL A 34 -13.73 -15.09 -1.11
CA VAL A 34 -14.37 -14.24 -0.08
C VAL A 34 -13.49 -14.14 1.16
N LEU A 35 -12.98 -15.27 1.67
CA LEU A 35 -12.10 -15.28 2.84
C LEU A 35 -10.81 -14.49 2.58
N TRP A 36 -10.20 -14.72 1.41
CA TRP A 36 -9.02 -13.97 0.99
C TRP A 36 -9.29 -12.46 0.91
N ALA A 37 -10.42 -12.05 0.32
CA ALA A 37 -10.77 -10.63 0.18
C ALA A 37 -11.02 -9.95 1.53
N GLN A 38 -11.53 -10.68 2.53
CA GLN A 38 -11.69 -10.16 3.90
C GLN A 38 -10.33 -9.86 4.55
N GLU A 39 -9.35 -10.74 4.38
CA GLU A 39 -7.98 -10.49 4.86
C GLU A 39 -7.33 -9.33 4.11
N ALA A 40 -7.45 -9.30 2.78
CA ALA A 40 -6.92 -8.22 1.95
C ALA A 40 -7.48 -6.84 2.34
N LEU A 41 -8.75 -6.75 2.77
CA LEU A 41 -9.34 -5.51 3.27
C LEU A 41 -8.66 -5.01 4.55
N VAL A 42 -8.26 -5.92 5.45
CA VAL A 42 -7.50 -5.56 6.66
C VAL A 42 -6.12 -5.01 6.26
N TYR A 43 -5.44 -5.66 5.32
CA TYR A 43 -4.14 -5.20 4.83
C TYR A 43 -4.23 -3.89 4.04
N LEU A 44 -5.31 -3.65 3.30
CA LEU A 44 -5.58 -2.37 2.65
C LEU A 44 -5.67 -1.25 3.69
N GLY A 45 -6.44 -1.44 4.77
CA GLY A 45 -6.53 -0.47 5.85
C GLY A 45 -5.20 -0.25 6.57
N ARG A 46 -4.44 -1.33 6.79
CA ARG A 46 -3.16 -1.25 7.49
C ARG A 46 -2.08 -0.57 6.66
N THR A 47 -1.96 -0.91 5.38
CA THR A 47 -1.02 -0.24 4.45
C THR A 47 -1.34 1.24 4.28
N ALA A 48 -2.62 1.65 4.30
CA ALA A 48 -2.99 3.07 4.31
C ALA A 48 -2.45 3.82 5.55
N LYS A 49 -2.46 3.18 6.73
CA LYS A 49 -1.82 3.73 7.93
C LYS A 49 -0.29 3.81 7.79
N LEU A 50 0.33 2.80 7.18
CA LEU A 50 1.79 2.80 6.93
C LEU A 50 2.22 3.88 5.93
N ILE A 51 1.38 4.23 4.94
CA ILE A 51 1.60 5.39 4.06
C ILE A 51 1.69 6.67 4.90
N ALA A 52 0.71 6.89 5.78
CA ALA A 52 0.69 8.08 6.64
C ALA A 52 1.92 8.14 7.58
N ASP A 53 2.31 7.01 8.16
CA ASP A 53 3.46 6.93 9.06
C ASP A 53 4.78 7.15 8.31
N SER A 54 4.92 6.59 7.10
CA SER A 54 6.08 6.81 6.23
C SER A 54 6.19 8.28 5.80
N GLN A 55 5.06 8.90 5.44
CA GLN A 55 5.01 10.33 5.11
C GLN A 55 5.42 11.19 6.31
N TYR A 56 5.02 10.85 7.52
CA TYR A 56 5.45 11.56 8.73
C TYR A 56 6.97 11.50 8.92
N HIS A 57 7.59 10.33 8.76
CA HIS A 57 9.05 10.19 8.86
C HIS A 57 9.77 10.96 7.77
N LYS A 58 9.25 10.88 6.54
CA LYS A 58 9.70 11.69 5.40
C LYS A 58 9.69 13.17 5.79
N ASP A 59 8.55 13.73 6.17
CA ASP A 59 8.43 15.15 6.50
C ASP A 59 9.31 15.58 7.69
N ARG A 60 9.49 14.68 8.67
CA ARG A 60 10.39 14.94 9.80
C ARG A 60 11.83 15.04 9.36
N LYS A 61 12.30 14.10 8.53
CA LYS A 61 13.66 14.13 7.99
C LYS A 61 13.85 15.33 7.09
N MET A 62 12.86 15.66 6.25
CA MET A 62 12.85 16.83 5.38
C MET A 62 13.20 18.10 6.17
N ARG A 63 12.47 18.33 7.27
CA ARG A 63 12.69 19.53 8.10
C ARG A 63 14.10 19.57 8.71
N SER A 64 14.65 18.42 9.10
CA SER A 64 16.02 18.34 9.62
C SER A 64 17.03 18.68 8.53
N GLU A 65 16.96 17.98 7.41
CA GLU A 65 17.90 18.13 6.29
C GLU A 65 17.84 19.52 5.65
N LEU A 66 16.65 20.11 5.52
CA LEU A 66 16.49 21.49 5.04
C LEU A 66 17.22 22.49 5.94
N THR A 67 17.21 22.27 7.25
CA THR A 67 17.89 23.15 8.21
C THR A 67 19.40 22.99 8.10
N ASP A 68 19.88 21.74 8.02
CA ASP A 68 21.31 21.42 8.01
C ASP A 68 21.98 21.77 6.67
N GLN A 69 21.25 21.60 5.55
CA GLN A 69 21.77 21.75 4.19
C GLN A 69 21.33 23.05 3.51
N ILE A 70 20.74 24.02 4.25
CA ILE A 70 20.13 25.22 3.65
C ILE A 70 21.07 25.99 2.71
N LYS A 71 22.36 26.10 3.06
CA LYS A 71 23.37 26.79 2.25
C LYS A 71 23.64 26.08 0.92
N THR A 72 23.68 24.75 0.95
CA THR A 72 23.89 23.91 -0.24
C THR A 72 22.66 23.98 -1.14
N ILE A 73 21.46 23.90 -0.54
CA ILE A 73 20.18 23.94 -1.24
C ILE A 73 20.00 25.28 -1.98
N THR A 74 20.29 26.41 -1.34
CA THR A 74 20.13 27.74 -1.96
C THR A 74 21.16 28.04 -3.04
N ALA A 75 22.28 27.30 -3.07
CA ALA A 75 23.29 27.40 -4.13
C ALA A 75 22.88 26.68 -5.43
N PHE A 76 21.90 25.77 -5.38
CA PHE A 76 21.43 25.03 -6.53
C PHE A 76 20.27 25.73 -7.26
N ALA A 77 20.17 25.47 -8.57
CA ALA A 77 18.94 25.76 -9.30
C ALA A 77 17.76 24.97 -8.70
N PRO A 78 16.52 25.49 -8.71
CA PRO A 78 15.38 24.86 -8.03
C PRO A 78 15.17 23.38 -8.37
N SER A 79 15.34 22.99 -9.64
CA SER A 79 15.20 21.59 -10.06
C SER A 79 16.27 20.67 -9.46
N THR A 80 17.49 21.17 -9.28
CA THR A 80 18.61 20.42 -8.70
C THR A 80 18.47 20.37 -7.19
N ALA A 81 18.05 21.47 -6.56
CA ALA A 81 17.74 21.53 -5.13
C ALA A 81 16.70 20.47 -4.74
N ASN A 82 15.60 20.35 -5.48
CA ASN A 82 14.57 19.35 -5.21
C ASN A 82 15.10 17.91 -5.30
N LYS A 83 15.90 17.59 -6.33
CA LYS A 83 16.52 16.27 -6.47
C LYS A 83 17.51 15.96 -5.35
N PHE A 84 18.30 16.96 -4.95
CA PHE A 84 19.24 16.82 -3.84
C PHE A 84 18.48 16.54 -2.53
N VAL A 85 17.46 17.33 -2.23
CA VAL A 85 16.62 17.13 -1.06
C VAL A 85 15.96 15.75 -1.06
N ASP A 86 15.37 15.33 -2.18
CA ASP A 86 14.78 13.98 -2.31
C ASP A 86 15.81 12.87 -2.08
N SER A 87 17.06 13.06 -2.52
CA SER A 87 18.14 12.08 -2.32
C SER A 87 18.52 11.89 -0.86
N LEU A 88 18.37 12.92 -0.01
CA LEU A 88 18.63 12.82 1.42
C LEU A 88 17.59 11.94 2.13
N MET A 89 16.43 11.72 1.51
CA MET A 89 15.28 11.02 2.08
C MET A 89 15.09 9.62 1.50
N GLU A 90 16.18 8.99 1.06
CA GLU A 90 16.14 7.71 0.34
C GLU A 90 15.31 6.63 1.04
N GLU A 91 15.58 6.36 2.31
CA GLU A 91 14.90 5.33 3.08
C GLU A 91 13.40 5.64 3.26
N GLU A 92 13.08 6.88 3.62
CA GLU A 92 11.69 7.32 3.82
C GLU A 92 10.90 7.29 2.51
N ASN A 93 11.53 7.68 1.40
CA ASN A 93 10.95 7.58 0.06
C ASN A 93 10.74 6.12 -0.36
N TYR A 94 11.66 5.22 -0.03
CA TYR A 94 11.53 3.80 -0.29
C TYR A 94 10.32 3.20 0.45
N LEU A 95 10.24 3.43 1.77
CA LEU A 95 9.15 2.89 2.59
C LEU A 95 7.78 3.44 2.18
N LEU A 96 7.69 4.75 1.90
CA LEU A 96 6.46 5.37 1.43
C LEU A 96 5.98 4.76 0.10
N LYS A 97 6.87 4.67 -0.89
CA LYS A 97 6.52 4.10 -2.20
C LYS A 97 6.15 2.62 -2.11
N TRP A 98 6.79 1.87 -1.22
CA TRP A 98 6.46 0.47 -1.00
C TRP A 98 5.07 0.31 -0.41
N ALA A 99 4.74 1.10 0.63
CA ALA A 99 3.41 1.11 1.22
C ALA A 99 2.31 1.52 0.21
N GLU A 100 2.55 2.56 -0.60
CA GLU A 100 1.64 3.00 -1.67
C GLU A 100 1.37 1.90 -2.70
N ARG A 101 2.44 1.21 -3.15
CA ARG A 101 2.33 0.14 -4.15
C ARG A 101 1.58 -1.07 -3.61
N GLN A 102 1.84 -1.48 -2.37
CA GLN A 102 1.10 -2.57 -1.74
C GLN A 102 -0.36 -2.22 -1.53
N ASN A 103 -0.65 -1.01 -1.04
CA ASN A 103 -2.03 -0.53 -0.88
C ASN A 103 -2.79 -0.58 -2.21
N ALA A 104 -2.19 -0.07 -3.29
CA ALA A 104 -2.77 -0.12 -4.63
C ALA A 104 -2.90 -1.56 -5.18
N ALA A 105 -2.03 -2.48 -4.77
CA ALA A 105 -2.15 -3.90 -5.13
C ALA A 105 -3.36 -4.55 -4.45
N PHE A 106 -3.52 -4.36 -3.14
CA PHE A 106 -4.69 -4.89 -2.41
C PHE A 106 -6.00 -4.32 -2.96
N ALA A 107 -6.06 -3.02 -3.26
CA ALA A 107 -7.26 -2.41 -3.85
C ALA A 107 -7.65 -3.10 -5.18
N ARG A 108 -6.69 -3.28 -6.08
CA ARG A 108 -6.92 -3.97 -7.37
C ARG A 108 -7.31 -5.44 -7.19
N GLN A 109 -6.70 -6.13 -6.24
CA GLN A 109 -7.04 -7.54 -5.97
C GLN A 109 -8.44 -7.68 -5.38
N ILE A 110 -8.86 -6.77 -4.49
CA ILE A 110 -10.22 -6.74 -3.95
C ILE A 110 -11.24 -6.49 -5.08
N ASP A 111 -10.94 -5.58 -6.02
CA ASP A 111 -11.80 -5.36 -7.18
C ASP A 111 -11.88 -6.59 -8.10
N PHE A 112 -10.78 -7.31 -8.27
CA PHE A 112 -10.78 -8.57 -9.00
C PHE A 112 -11.59 -9.66 -8.27
N ALA A 113 -11.45 -9.78 -6.95
CA ALA A 113 -12.24 -10.71 -6.13
C ALA A 113 -13.75 -10.44 -6.26
N ARG A 114 -14.17 -9.16 -6.28
CA ARG A 114 -15.57 -8.79 -6.53
C ARG A 114 -16.08 -9.29 -7.88
N THR A 115 -15.23 -9.29 -8.91
CA THR A 115 -15.56 -9.79 -10.24
C THR A 115 -15.81 -11.31 -10.23
N ILE A 116 -14.93 -12.07 -9.58
CA ILE A 116 -15.09 -13.54 -9.43
C ILE A 116 -16.38 -13.86 -8.67
N ILE A 117 -16.62 -13.19 -7.55
CA ILE A 117 -17.82 -13.41 -6.73
C ILE A 117 -19.10 -13.08 -7.52
N SER A 118 -19.08 -12.02 -8.34
CA SER A 118 -20.23 -11.67 -9.19
C SER A 118 -20.51 -12.74 -10.24
N LYS A 119 -19.47 -13.22 -10.94
CA LYS A 119 -19.59 -14.31 -11.92
C LYS A 119 -20.19 -15.57 -11.29
N ALA A 120 -19.69 -15.99 -10.13
CA ALA A 120 -20.21 -17.16 -9.43
C ALA A 120 -21.70 -17.03 -9.04
N LYS A 121 -22.12 -15.84 -8.60
CA LYS A 121 -23.53 -15.57 -8.29
C LYS A 121 -24.42 -15.63 -9.53
N GLU A 122 -23.92 -15.20 -10.69
CA GLU A 122 -24.66 -15.29 -11.95
C GLU A 122 -24.80 -16.75 -12.41
N GLU A 123 -23.72 -17.54 -12.38
CA GLU A 123 -23.73 -18.95 -12.74
C GLU A 123 -24.70 -19.78 -11.88
N LEU A 124 -24.77 -19.51 -10.57
CA LEU A 124 -25.76 -20.12 -9.69
C LEU A 124 -27.21 -19.81 -10.13
N LYS A 125 -27.50 -18.56 -10.49
CA LYS A 125 -28.85 -18.16 -10.96
C LYS A 125 -29.23 -18.86 -12.25
N TYR A 126 -28.32 -18.98 -13.22
CA TYR A 126 -28.56 -19.70 -14.48
C TYR A 126 -28.83 -21.20 -14.27
N THR A 127 -28.09 -21.82 -13.36
CA THR A 127 -28.27 -23.24 -13.02
C THR A 127 -29.65 -23.50 -12.40
N HIS A 128 -30.10 -22.61 -11.50
CA HIS A 128 -31.44 -22.71 -10.89
C HIS A 128 -32.60 -22.45 -11.87
N THR A 129 -32.41 -21.63 -12.91
CA THR A 129 -33.46 -21.38 -13.91
C THR A 129 -33.59 -22.53 -14.92
N THR A 130 -32.49 -23.17 -15.29
CA THR A 130 -32.49 -24.28 -16.26
C THR A 130 -33.00 -25.59 -15.66
N THR A 131 -32.92 -25.76 -14.34
CA THR A 131 -33.38 -26.98 -13.64
C THR A 131 -34.89 -26.97 -13.34
N ASN A 132 -35.54 -25.80 -13.44
CA ASN A 132 -36.96 -25.61 -13.10
C ASN A 132 -37.86 -25.38 -14.34
N GLY A 133 -37.36 -25.59 -15.54
CA GLY A 133 -38.10 -25.51 -16.81
C GLY A 133 -38.05 -26.83 -17.56
#